data_AF-A0A5B7XW84-F1
#
_entry.id   AF-A0A5B7XW84-F1
#
_cell.length_a   1.000
_cell.length_b   1.000
_cell.length_c   1.000
_cell.angle_alpha   90.00
_cell.angle_beta   90.00
_cell.angle_gamma   90.00
#
_symmetry.space_group_name_H-M   'P 1'
#
loop_
_entity.id
_entity.type
_entity.pdbx_description
1 polymer ?
#
loop_
_entity_poly.entity_id
_entity_poly.type
_entity_poly.pdbx_seq_one_letter_code
_entity_poly.pdbx_strand_id
1 'polypeptide(L)'
;MTNKKIVLWKSDVKQILNVITLTLAFAIGLFSLLNINNIINQDFLSFSNLFKITDSQSQSRNFVVIYNFVILLFTALGSLLWNYRNISKLQIKLSKYLAFYISYVGISAVSFVLLNFFPYTAEKTPVNLLIASAPFLVLMLVNTIAESIATNIYKKAYPNYKLYLTNFVLATVFKWVLVGTLSFALFAFISINDTDLLFSNQNPFYVWMKQNVLTHSQSSVLITVAFSFVLVAYVFTSAGQLLISKQRNKLLNFSKSILSYMLVVLASFSAWMIINAFTMNQNDGILVNRVPAHLFWMLALLIDVLVLGAYTYVSTSKIIHSFNQTTKGFVLVFTLVLTTSILLTFKMFDRDKFNNFILVLLAALSALYTLVIWQLFVKQNSSVSNIIAYLILTCLAFASVLEGLNAKLLTSDPQNDVLNNGSLLFKVADLFIISAVSFGTLSLLHRALCWTKAIVRIFIYKRREKKTPKRKRAKWLKFLF
;
A
#
# COMPACT_ATOMS: atom_id res chain seq x y z
N MET A 1 -36.90 23.76 15.85
CA MET A 1 -35.58 23.21 16.29
C MET A 1 -35.83 22.04 17.22
N THR A 2 -35.60 20.80 16.78
CA THR A 2 -35.63 19.62 17.67
C THR A 2 -34.29 18.90 17.58
N ASN A 3 -33.50 19.05 18.64
CA ASN A 3 -32.20 18.41 18.81
C ASN A 3 -32.42 16.91 19.13
N LYS A 4 -32.78 16.10 18.13
CA LYS A 4 -32.78 14.63 18.29
C LYS A 4 -31.33 14.21 18.49
N LYS A 5 -30.94 13.93 19.75
CA LYS A 5 -29.67 13.28 20.10
C LYS A 5 -29.52 12.06 19.20
N ILE A 6 -28.60 12.13 18.24
CA ILE A 6 -28.18 10.97 17.47
C ILE A 6 -27.50 10.05 18.48
N VAL A 7 -28.18 8.97 18.88
CA VAL A 7 -27.58 7.94 19.72
C VAL A 7 -26.46 7.28 18.91
N LEU A 8 -25.24 7.76 19.13
CA LEU A 8 -24.01 7.19 18.59
C LEU A 8 -23.71 5.89 19.34
N TRP A 9 -23.03 4.96 18.67
CA TRP A 9 -22.77 3.64 19.25
C TRP A 9 -21.76 3.77 20.38
N LYS A 10 -21.85 2.87 21.37
CA LYS A 10 -20.82 2.74 22.39
C LYS A 10 -19.45 2.50 21.72
N SER A 11 -18.41 3.10 22.29
CA SER A 11 -17.04 3.02 21.77
C SER A 11 -16.60 1.56 21.55
N ASP A 12 -16.99 0.69 22.48
CA ASP A 12 -16.59 -0.73 22.51
C ASP A 12 -17.10 -1.50 21.28
N VAL A 13 -18.32 -1.23 20.82
CA VAL A 13 -18.89 -1.91 19.63
C VAL A 13 -18.11 -1.55 18.37
N LYS A 14 -17.68 -0.28 18.24
CA LYS A 14 -16.84 0.14 17.10
C LYS A 14 -15.48 -0.54 17.14
N GLN A 15 -14.90 -0.71 18.32
CA GLN A 15 -13.63 -1.41 18.49
C GLN A 15 -13.75 -2.88 18.10
N ILE A 16 -14.80 -3.58 18.55
CA ILE A 16 -15.06 -4.98 18.20
C ILE A 16 -15.16 -5.15 16.67
N LEU A 17 -16.00 -4.34 16.01
CA LEU A 17 -16.17 -4.42 14.55
C LEU A 17 -14.86 -4.11 13.79
N ASN A 18 -14.07 -3.17 14.30
CA ASN A 18 -12.74 -2.86 13.75
C ASN A 18 -11.78 -4.04 13.89
N VAL A 19 -11.72 -4.68 15.07
CA VAL A 19 -10.86 -5.85 15.29
C VAL A 19 -11.25 -6.98 14.34
N ILE A 20 -12.54 -7.32 14.23
CA ILE A 20 -13.03 -8.34 13.30
C ILE A 20 -12.60 -8.01 11.86
N THR A 21 -12.77 -6.75 11.43
CA THR A 21 -12.42 -6.32 10.07
C THR A 21 -10.91 -6.46 9.80
N LEU A 22 -10.07 -6.12 10.78
CA LEU A 22 -8.62 -6.25 10.67
C LEU A 22 -8.19 -7.73 10.67
N THR A 23 -8.77 -8.56 11.53
CA THR A 23 -8.51 -10.01 11.55
C THR A 23 -8.88 -10.67 10.22
N LEU A 24 -10.03 -10.30 9.63
CA LEU A 24 -10.43 -10.78 8.30
C LEU A 24 -9.46 -10.33 7.22
N ALA A 25 -9.00 -9.06 7.26
CA ALA A 25 -8.03 -8.56 6.29
C ALA A 25 -6.69 -9.32 6.37
N PHE A 26 -6.23 -9.60 7.59
CA PHE A 26 -5.03 -10.42 7.81
C PHE A 26 -5.21 -11.83 7.26
N ALA A 27 -6.32 -12.50 7.62
CA ALA A 27 -6.59 -13.86 7.19
C ALA A 27 -6.69 -13.96 5.66
N ILE A 28 -7.47 -13.09 5.02
CA ILE A 28 -7.63 -13.07 3.56
C ILE A 28 -6.29 -12.83 2.86
N GLY A 29 -5.49 -11.87 3.34
CA GLY A 29 -4.16 -11.62 2.79
C GLY A 29 -3.25 -12.85 2.88
N LEU A 30 -3.16 -13.46 4.07
CA LEU A 30 -2.32 -14.62 4.32
C LEU A 30 -2.76 -15.85 3.52
N PHE A 31 -4.04 -16.24 3.60
CA PHE A 31 -4.55 -17.44 2.93
C PHE A 31 -4.50 -17.34 1.41
N SER A 32 -4.78 -16.17 0.83
CA SER A 32 -4.69 -15.97 -0.62
C SER A 32 -3.27 -16.20 -1.15
N LEU A 33 -2.25 -15.87 -0.34
CA LEU A 33 -0.85 -16.08 -0.71
C LEU A 33 -0.38 -17.50 -0.42
N LEU A 34 -0.86 -18.15 0.64
CA LEU A 34 -0.55 -19.56 0.91
C LEU A 34 -1.10 -20.46 -0.21
N ASN A 35 -2.31 -20.18 -0.68
CA ASN A 35 -2.96 -20.90 -1.78
C ASN A 35 -2.46 -20.49 -3.16
N ILE A 36 -1.51 -19.57 -3.28
CA ILE A 36 -1.09 -19.04 -4.58
C ILE A 36 -0.62 -20.14 -5.54
N ASN A 37 -0.05 -21.24 -5.02
CA ASN A 37 0.34 -22.40 -5.83
C ASN A 37 -0.86 -23.18 -6.37
N ASN A 38 -1.92 -23.33 -5.57
CA ASN A 38 -3.14 -24.00 -6.00
C ASN A 38 -3.93 -23.14 -7.00
N ILE A 39 -3.83 -21.82 -6.87
CA ILE A 39 -4.40 -20.86 -7.82
C ILE A 39 -3.67 -20.92 -9.17
N ILE A 40 -2.41 -21.37 -9.19
CA ILE A 40 -1.49 -21.30 -10.34
C ILE A 40 -1.09 -22.71 -10.88
N ASN A 41 -1.58 -23.82 -10.32
CA ASN A 41 -1.26 -25.20 -10.78
C ASN A 41 -2.00 -25.61 -12.09
N GLN A 42 -1.54 -26.51 -12.97
CA GLN A 42 -0.26 -27.23 -13.16
C GLN A 42 0.02 -27.56 -14.66
N ASP A 43 -0.91 -27.34 -15.59
CA ASP A 43 -0.76 -27.80 -16.99
C ASP A 43 -0.26 -26.72 -17.97
N PHE A 44 -0.40 -25.42 -17.64
CA PHE A 44 -0.13 -24.34 -18.61
C PHE A 44 0.62 -23.13 -18.04
N LEU A 45 0.54 -22.91 -16.72
CA LEU A 45 1.06 -21.70 -16.08
C LEU A 45 1.77 -22.04 -14.78
N SER A 46 2.90 -22.75 -14.85
CA SER A 46 3.86 -22.68 -13.75
C SER A 46 4.17 -21.22 -13.46
N PHE A 47 4.49 -20.90 -12.20
CA PHE A 47 4.92 -19.56 -11.83
C PHE A 47 5.92 -19.00 -12.87
N SER A 48 6.86 -19.83 -13.31
CA SER A 48 7.89 -19.47 -14.29
C SER A 48 7.40 -18.95 -15.65
N ASN A 49 6.15 -19.22 -16.00
CA ASN A 49 5.52 -18.79 -17.25
C ASN A 49 4.67 -17.52 -17.10
N LEU A 50 4.39 -17.04 -15.87
CA LEU A 50 3.56 -15.82 -15.60
C LEU A 50 4.07 -14.55 -16.29
N PHE A 51 5.36 -14.50 -16.57
CA PHE A 51 6.02 -13.35 -17.19
C PHE A 51 6.63 -13.67 -18.57
N LYS A 52 6.42 -14.88 -19.11
CA LYS A 52 6.85 -15.22 -20.47
C LYS A 52 5.86 -14.62 -21.47
N ILE A 53 6.33 -13.65 -22.26
CA ILE A 53 5.57 -12.98 -23.34
C ILE A 53 6.14 -13.45 -24.68
N THR A 54 6.10 -14.77 -24.92
CA THR A 54 6.71 -15.39 -26.11
C THR A 54 5.73 -15.50 -27.27
N ASP A 55 4.45 -15.73 -26.98
CA ASP A 55 3.40 -15.99 -27.95
C ASP A 55 2.05 -15.48 -27.45
N SER A 56 1.12 -15.20 -28.37
CA SER A 56 -0.18 -14.60 -28.04
C SER A 56 -1.05 -15.48 -27.15
N GLN A 57 -0.93 -16.81 -27.26
CA GLN A 57 -1.69 -17.77 -26.46
C GLN A 57 -1.22 -17.72 -25.01
N SER A 58 0.09 -17.83 -24.76
CA SER A 58 0.66 -17.67 -23.41
C SER A 58 0.34 -16.31 -22.80
N GLN A 59 0.44 -15.23 -23.59
CA GLN A 59 0.10 -13.88 -23.13
C GLN A 59 -1.36 -13.76 -22.68
N SER A 60 -2.28 -14.36 -23.45
CA SER A 60 -3.70 -14.32 -23.14
C SER A 60 -4.07 -15.11 -21.89
N ARG A 61 -3.53 -16.31 -21.75
CA ARG A 61 -3.71 -17.15 -20.55
C ARG A 61 -3.13 -16.48 -19.31
N ASN A 62 -1.93 -15.89 -19.42
CA ASN A 62 -1.30 -15.12 -18.35
C ASN A 62 -2.15 -13.94 -17.90
N PHE A 63 -2.68 -13.18 -18.86
CA PHE A 63 -3.54 -12.03 -18.56
C PHE A 63 -4.78 -12.44 -17.76
N VAL A 64 -5.45 -13.54 -18.13
CA VAL A 64 -6.65 -14.01 -17.41
C VAL A 64 -6.35 -14.30 -15.94
N VAL A 65 -5.26 -15.01 -15.66
CA VAL A 65 -4.86 -15.35 -14.29
C VAL A 65 -4.49 -14.10 -13.49
N ILE A 66 -3.63 -13.24 -14.05
CA ILE A 66 -3.18 -12.01 -13.39
C ILE A 66 -4.37 -11.07 -13.13
N TYR A 67 -5.23 -10.88 -14.13
CA TYR A 67 -6.42 -10.04 -14.03
C TYR A 67 -7.31 -10.49 -12.87
N ASN A 68 -7.66 -11.77 -12.83
CA ASN A 68 -8.57 -12.30 -11.81
C ASN A 68 -7.94 -12.24 -10.42
N PHE A 69 -6.65 -12.59 -10.30
CA PHE A 69 -5.93 -12.49 -9.03
C PHE A 69 -5.95 -11.05 -8.50
N VAL A 70 -5.60 -10.09 -9.33
CA VAL A 70 -5.55 -8.67 -8.96
C VAL A 70 -6.95 -8.16 -8.62
N ILE A 71 -7.93 -8.30 -9.52
CA ILE A 71 -9.25 -7.69 -9.31
C ILE A 71 -9.95 -8.25 -8.07
N LEU A 72 -9.85 -9.56 -7.81
CA LEU A 72 -10.50 -10.20 -6.67
C LEU A 72 -9.77 -9.91 -5.36
N LEU A 73 -8.44 -10.00 -5.33
CA LEU A 73 -7.66 -9.70 -4.11
C LEU A 73 -7.80 -8.22 -3.72
N PHE A 74 -7.69 -7.29 -4.68
CA PHE A 74 -7.89 -5.87 -4.41
C PHE A 74 -9.32 -5.56 -3.97
N THR A 75 -10.32 -6.25 -4.50
CA THR A 75 -11.71 -6.06 -4.05
C THR A 75 -11.94 -6.63 -2.65
N ALA A 76 -11.36 -7.79 -2.34
CA ALA A 76 -11.47 -8.42 -1.04
C ALA A 76 -10.85 -7.56 0.07
N LEU A 77 -9.61 -7.08 -0.14
CA LEU A 77 -8.95 -6.19 0.79
C LEU A 77 -9.50 -4.76 0.75
N GLY A 78 -9.92 -4.28 -0.42
CA GLY A 78 -10.50 -2.95 -0.60
C GLY A 78 -11.81 -2.80 0.16
N SER A 79 -12.71 -3.78 0.07
CA SER A 79 -14.00 -3.76 0.77
C SER A 79 -13.85 -3.66 2.29
N LEU A 80 -12.91 -4.42 2.88
CA LEU A 80 -12.59 -4.35 4.31
C LEU A 80 -11.92 -3.01 4.69
N LEU A 81 -11.07 -2.43 3.84
CA LEU A 81 -10.53 -1.09 4.05
C LEU A 81 -11.65 -0.04 4.14
N TRP A 82 -12.60 -0.08 3.19
CA TRP A 82 -13.74 0.82 3.16
C TRP A 82 -14.65 0.63 4.38
N ASN A 83 -14.85 -0.63 4.81
CA ASN A 83 -15.57 -0.95 6.03
C ASN A 83 -14.89 -0.32 7.25
N TYR A 84 -13.60 -0.64 7.48
CA TYR A 84 -12.79 -0.12 8.59
C TYR A 84 -12.83 1.42 8.66
N ARG A 85 -12.72 2.08 7.51
CA ARG A 85 -12.84 3.54 7.42
C ARG A 85 -14.23 4.02 7.81
N ASN A 86 -15.28 3.38 7.31
CA ASN A 86 -16.65 3.84 7.49
C ASN A 86 -17.19 3.58 8.91
N ILE A 87 -16.67 2.60 9.66
CA ILE A 87 -16.98 2.39 11.09
C ILE A 87 -16.67 3.66 11.90
N SER A 88 -15.54 4.30 11.60
CA SER A 88 -15.09 5.52 12.30
C SER A 88 -15.72 6.80 11.74
N LYS A 89 -16.01 6.84 10.43
CA LYS A 89 -16.46 8.05 9.71
C LYS A 89 -17.97 8.26 9.73
N LEU A 90 -18.77 7.20 9.58
CA LEU A 90 -20.22 7.34 9.44
C LEU A 90 -20.88 7.49 10.82
N GLN A 91 -21.40 8.69 11.08
CA GLN A 91 -22.17 9.00 12.30
C GLN A 91 -23.65 8.61 12.15
N ILE A 92 -23.92 7.35 11.79
CA ILE A 92 -25.29 6.79 11.68
C ILE A 92 -25.59 5.85 12.84
N LYS A 93 -26.83 5.37 13.00
CA LYS A 93 -27.21 4.36 14.01
C LYS A 93 -26.69 2.96 13.62
N LEU A 94 -26.38 2.11 14.61
CA LEU A 94 -25.72 0.81 14.39
C LEU A 94 -26.57 -0.08 13.50
N SER A 95 -27.87 -0.16 13.78
CA SER A 95 -28.82 -0.92 12.99
C SER A 95 -28.80 -0.56 11.50
N LYS A 96 -28.57 0.72 11.17
CA LYS A 96 -28.47 1.18 9.78
C LYS A 96 -27.11 0.91 9.15
N TYR A 97 -26.05 0.91 9.95
CA TYR A 97 -24.71 0.60 9.46
C TYR A 97 -24.49 -0.90 9.29
N LEU A 98 -25.20 -1.73 10.03
CA LEU A 98 -25.03 -3.18 10.00
C LEU A 98 -25.26 -3.73 8.59
N ALA A 99 -26.19 -3.16 7.82
CA ALA A 99 -26.36 -3.46 6.41
C ALA A 99 -25.09 -3.18 5.58
N PHE A 100 -24.47 -2.00 5.76
CA PHE A 100 -23.19 -1.68 5.10
C PHE A 100 -22.07 -2.62 5.53
N TYR A 101 -21.98 -2.92 6.83
CA TYR A 101 -20.97 -3.83 7.36
C TYR A 101 -21.08 -5.21 6.72
N ILE A 102 -22.30 -5.78 6.68
CA ILE A 102 -22.57 -7.06 6.02
C ILE A 102 -22.25 -6.97 4.53
N SER A 103 -22.62 -5.89 3.83
CA SER A 103 -22.28 -5.74 2.42
C SER A 103 -20.77 -5.75 2.18
N TYR A 104 -19.99 -5.01 2.96
CA TYR A 104 -18.53 -5.00 2.80
C TYR A 104 -17.88 -6.35 3.11
N VAL A 105 -18.28 -6.99 4.22
CA VAL A 105 -17.76 -8.31 4.58
C VAL A 105 -18.20 -9.37 3.57
N GLY A 106 -19.44 -9.32 3.09
CA GLY A 106 -19.98 -10.20 2.07
C GLY A 106 -19.25 -10.07 0.73
N ILE A 107 -18.99 -8.84 0.27
CA ILE A 107 -18.15 -8.60 -0.91
C ILE A 107 -16.75 -9.21 -0.71
N SER A 108 -16.15 -9.00 0.46
CA SER A 108 -14.84 -9.55 0.77
C SER A 108 -14.81 -11.08 0.71
N ALA A 109 -15.80 -11.73 1.33
CA ALA A 109 -15.94 -13.17 1.34
C ALA A 109 -16.18 -13.73 -0.07
N VAL A 110 -17.09 -13.13 -0.86
CA VAL A 110 -17.35 -13.55 -2.24
C VAL A 110 -16.10 -13.41 -3.10
N SER A 111 -15.38 -12.29 -3.01
CA SER A 111 -14.13 -12.11 -3.75
C SER A 111 -13.06 -13.13 -3.35
N PHE A 112 -12.92 -13.41 -2.05
CA PHE A 112 -11.98 -14.42 -1.56
C PHE A 112 -12.34 -15.84 -2.01
N VAL A 113 -13.63 -16.19 -2.00
CA VAL A 113 -14.12 -17.49 -2.46
C VAL A 113 -13.88 -17.66 -3.96
N LEU A 114 -14.24 -16.65 -4.77
CA LEU A 114 -13.97 -16.64 -6.21
C LEU A 114 -12.46 -16.77 -6.50
N LEU A 115 -11.61 -16.15 -5.69
CA LEU A 115 -10.17 -16.21 -5.86
C LEU A 115 -9.58 -17.61 -5.59
N ASN A 116 -10.05 -18.30 -4.55
CA ASN A 116 -9.40 -19.52 -4.04
C ASN A 116 -10.08 -20.82 -4.48
N PHE A 117 -11.38 -20.81 -4.78
CA PHE A 117 -12.16 -22.03 -5.04
C PHE A 117 -12.60 -22.18 -6.50
N PHE A 118 -12.32 -21.20 -7.36
CA PHE A 118 -12.62 -21.27 -8.78
C PHE A 118 -11.31 -21.26 -9.59
N PRO A 119 -10.63 -22.42 -9.76
CA PRO A 119 -9.31 -22.50 -10.41
C PRO A 119 -9.35 -21.89 -11.81
N TYR A 120 -8.33 -21.10 -12.16
CA TYR A 120 -8.25 -20.43 -13.46
C TYR A 120 -7.71 -21.40 -14.51
N THR A 121 -8.57 -22.32 -14.98
CA THR A 121 -8.22 -23.26 -16.04
C THR A 121 -8.33 -22.63 -17.43
N ALA A 122 -7.55 -23.13 -18.39
CA ALA A 122 -7.53 -22.67 -19.79
C ALA A 122 -8.89 -22.84 -20.51
N GLU A 123 -9.73 -23.76 -20.04
CA GLU A 123 -11.08 -24.00 -20.56
C GLU A 123 -12.10 -22.91 -20.18
N LYS A 124 -11.71 -21.95 -19.32
CA LYS A 124 -12.58 -20.85 -18.95
C LYS A 124 -12.70 -19.85 -20.08
N THR A 125 -13.95 -19.56 -20.44
CA THR A 125 -14.29 -18.51 -21.41
C THR A 125 -13.87 -17.13 -20.90
N PRO A 126 -13.47 -16.20 -21.79
CA PRO A 126 -13.12 -14.81 -21.44
C PRO A 126 -14.20 -14.07 -20.65
N VAL A 127 -15.46 -14.49 -20.78
CA VAL A 127 -16.62 -13.99 -20.02
C VAL A 127 -16.41 -14.10 -18.50
N ASN A 128 -15.64 -15.08 -18.01
CA ASN A 128 -15.34 -15.21 -16.59
C ASN A 128 -14.60 -13.99 -16.00
N LEU A 129 -13.91 -13.19 -16.82
CA LEU A 129 -13.30 -11.93 -16.41
C LEU A 129 -14.36 -10.91 -15.94
N LEU A 130 -15.56 -10.92 -16.52
CA LEU A 130 -16.68 -10.09 -16.05
C LEU A 130 -17.20 -10.56 -14.70
N ILE A 131 -17.28 -11.87 -14.49
CA ILE A 131 -17.72 -12.45 -13.23
C ILE A 131 -16.77 -12.06 -12.10
N ALA A 132 -15.45 -12.13 -12.35
CA ALA A 132 -14.44 -11.67 -11.41
C ALA A 132 -14.50 -10.15 -11.15
N SER A 133 -15.00 -9.37 -12.12
CA SER A 133 -15.18 -7.91 -11.98
C SER A 133 -16.44 -7.52 -11.22
N ALA A 134 -17.45 -8.39 -11.14
CA ALA A 134 -18.73 -8.06 -10.53
C ALA A 134 -18.62 -7.62 -9.06
N PRO A 135 -17.86 -8.31 -8.19
CA PRO A 135 -17.65 -7.86 -6.81
C PRO A 135 -17.06 -6.44 -6.71
N PHE A 136 -16.16 -6.07 -7.64
CA PHE A 136 -15.56 -4.74 -7.69
C PHE A 136 -16.62 -3.67 -8.01
N LEU A 137 -17.48 -3.93 -9.00
CA LEU A 137 -18.57 -3.02 -9.37
C LEU A 137 -19.57 -2.84 -8.21
N VAL A 138 -19.92 -3.93 -7.53
CA VAL A 138 -20.79 -3.89 -6.34
C VAL A 138 -20.13 -3.07 -5.22
N LEU A 139 -18.83 -3.22 -4.98
CA LEU A 139 -18.08 -2.41 -4.02
C LEU A 139 -18.15 -0.92 -4.35
N MET A 140 -17.95 -0.56 -5.62
CA MET A 140 -18.01 0.84 -6.07
C MET A 140 -19.40 1.45 -5.87
N LEU A 141 -20.46 0.66 -6.10
CA LEU A 141 -21.84 1.05 -5.86
C LEU A 141 -22.13 1.26 -4.37
N VAL A 142 -21.80 0.29 -3.51
CA VAL A 142 -21.97 0.37 -2.05
C VAL A 142 -21.21 1.58 -1.49
N ASN A 143 -19.98 1.82 -1.95
CA ASN A 143 -19.19 2.99 -1.56
C ASN A 143 -19.84 4.31 -1.99
N THR A 144 -20.38 4.39 -3.20
CA THR A 144 -21.06 5.60 -3.67
C THR A 144 -22.31 5.91 -2.82
N ILE A 145 -23.07 4.87 -2.44
CA ILE A 145 -24.22 5.02 -1.52
C ILE A 145 -23.73 5.51 -0.15
N ALA A 146 -22.69 4.90 0.42
CA ALA A 146 -22.14 5.30 1.71
C ALA A 146 -21.62 6.75 1.71
N GLU A 147 -20.94 7.17 0.63
CA GLU A 147 -20.46 8.54 0.46
C GLU A 147 -21.61 9.55 0.30
N SER A 148 -22.68 9.17 -0.40
CA SER A 148 -23.90 9.98 -0.54
C SER A 148 -24.55 10.23 0.82
N ILE A 149 -24.65 9.19 1.65
CA ILE A 149 -25.14 9.31 3.03
C ILE A 149 -24.22 10.22 3.86
N ALA A 150 -22.91 10.06 3.75
CA ALA A 150 -21.94 10.90 4.45
C ALA A 150 -22.07 12.39 4.06
N THR A 151 -22.26 12.68 2.77
CA THR A 151 -22.48 14.03 2.24
C THR A 151 -23.79 14.63 2.77
N ASN A 152 -24.86 13.84 2.84
CA ASN A 152 -26.13 14.27 3.43
C ASN A 152 -26.03 14.58 4.94
N ILE A 153 -25.19 13.87 5.68
CA ILE A 153 -24.90 14.19 7.08
C ILE A 153 -24.09 15.49 7.16
N TYR A 154 -23.09 15.66 6.28
CA TYR A 154 -22.25 16.86 6.22
C TYR A 154 -23.05 18.13 5.92
N LYS A 155 -24.09 18.04 5.07
CA LYS A 155 -25.06 19.13 4.79
C LYS A 155 -25.60 19.81 6.04
N LYS A 156 -25.88 19.03 7.07
CA LYS A 156 -26.52 19.51 8.31
C LYS A 156 -25.53 20.20 9.26
N ALA A 157 -24.23 20.04 9.04
CA ALA A 157 -23.21 20.37 10.03
C ALA A 157 -22.27 21.52 9.61
N TYR A 158 -22.18 21.88 8.32
CA TYR A 158 -21.13 22.80 7.87
C TYR A 158 -21.58 23.82 6.80
N PRO A 159 -21.12 25.09 6.92
CA PRO A 159 -21.47 26.17 5.99
C PRO A 159 -20.84 26.02 4.59
N ASN A 160 -19.70 25.32 4.48
CA ASN A 160 -19.01 25.08 3.19
C ASN A 160 -19.63 23.91 2.38
N TYR A 161 -20.86 23.51 2.70
CA TYR A 161 -21.50 22.34 2.10
C TYR A 161 -21.63 22.43 0.58
N LYS A 162 -21.93 23.61 0.01
CA LYS A 162 -22.13 23.76 -1.44
C LYS A 162 -20.88 23.34 -2.23
N LEU A 163 -19.71 23.85 -1.86
CA LEU A 163 -18.44 23.50 -2.51
C LEU A 163 -18.07 22.03 -2.30
N TYR A 164 -18.33 21.48 -1.10
CA TYR A 164 -18.13 20.06 -0.81
C TYR A 164 -19.05 19.18 -1.68
N LEU A 165 -20.32 19.57 -1.86
CA LEU A 165 -21.29 18.88 -2.70
C LEU A 165 -20.89 18.92 -4.17
N THR A 166 -20.47 20.07 -4.70
CA THR A 166 -20.00 20.19 -6.09
C THR A 166 -18.83 19.23 -6.35
N ASN A 167 -17.84 19.21 -5.45
CA ASN A 167 -16.72 18.28 -5.58
C ASN A 167 -17.13 16.81 -5.37
N PHE A 168 -18.15 16.54 -4.58
CA PHE A 168 -18.74 15.21 -4.45
C PHE A 168 -19.41 14.73 -5.74
N VAL A 169 -20.23 15.58 -6.36
CA VAL A 169 -20.90 15.25 -7.62
C VAL A 169 -19.87 15.06 -8.73
N LEU A 170 -18.93 16.00 -8.91
CA LEU A 170 -17.88 15.89 -9.93
C LEU A 170 -17.01 14.63 -9.73
N ALA A 171 -16.57 14.35 -8.50
CA ALA A 171 -15.79 13.15 -8.23
C ALA A 171 -16.59 11.87 -8.52
N THR A 172 -17.90 11.86 -8.22
CA THR A 172 -18.77 10.72 -8.50
C THR A 172 -18.96 10.52 -10.01
N VAL A 173 -19.18 11.60 -10.77
CA VAL A 173 -19.29 11.55 -12.23
C VAL A 173 -17.99 11.02 -12.84
N PHE A 174 -16.83 11.59 -12.52
CA PHE A 174 -15.55 11.13 -13.08
C PHE A 174 -15.22 9.69 -12.67
N LYS A 175 -15.55 9.29 -11.44
CA LYS A 175 -15.40 7.90 -10.97
C LYS A 175 -16.20 6.93 -11.84
N TRP A 176 -17.48 7.21 -12.08
CA TRP A 176 -18.33 6.33 -12.88
C TRP A 176 -18.05 6.39 -14.38
N VAL A 177 -17.56 7.52 -14.90
CA VAL A 177 -17.01 7.59 -16.26
C VAL A 177 -15.81 6.66 -16.38
N LEU A 178 -14.85 6.68 -15.45
CA LEU A 178 -13.69 5.77 -15.44
C LEU A 178 -14.11 4.30 -15.32
N VAL A 179 -15.02 3.98 -14.40
CA VAL A 179 -15.51 2.60 -14.24
C VAL A 179 -16.23 2.14 -15.50
N GLY A 180 -17.06 3.00 -16.10
CA GLY A 180 -17.79 2.70 -17.34
C GLY A 180 -16.86 2.47 -18.52
N THR A 181 -15.87 3.34 -18.73
CA THR A 181 -14.91 3.20 -19.84
C THR A 181 -14.05 1.95 -19.68
N LEU A 182 -13.56 1.65 -18.48
CA LEU A 182 -12.79 0.44 -18.21
C LEU A 182 -13.63 -0.84 -18.36
N SER A 183 -14.89 -0.82 -17.90
CA SER A 183 -15.80 -1.96 -18.05
C SER A 183 -16.15 -2.21 -19.51
N PHE A 184 -16.37 -1.14 -20.28
CA PHE A 184 -16.60 -1.23 -21.73
C PHE A 184 -15.36 -1.74 -22.47
N ALA A 185 -14.18 -1.24 -22.13
CA ALA A 185 -12.92 -1.70 -22.71
C ALA A 185 -12.69 -3.20 -22.42
N LEU A 186 -12.94 -3.64 -21.18
CA LEU A 186 -12.88 -5.05 -20.82
C LEU A 186 -13.89 -5.87 -21.63
N PHE A 187 -15.15 -5.43 -21.69
CA PHE A 187 -16.20 -6.11 -22.45
C PHE A 187 -15.86 -6.23 -23.95
N ALA A 188 -15.36 -5.16 -24.56
CA ALA A 188 -14.92 -5.18 -25.95
C ALA A 188 -13.70 -6.10 -26.15
N PHE A 189 -12.76 -6.12 -25.20
CA PHE A 189 -11.57 -6.97 -25.27
C PHE A 189 -11.89 -8.47 -25.19
N ILE A 190 -12.87 -8.85 -24.37
CA ILE A 190 -13.27 -10.25 -24.17
C ILE A 190 -14.40 -10.71 -25.10
N SER A 191 -14.77 -9.90 -26.10
CA SER A 191 -15.83 -10.23 -27.05
C SER A 191 -15.50 -11.44 -27.94
N ILE A 192 -14.24 -11.86 -27.95
CA ILE A 192 -13.79 -13.11 -28.55
C ILE A 192 -14.08 -14.27 -27.58
N ASN A 193 -14.65 -15.37 -28.09
CA ASN A 193 -15.08 -16.49 -27.26
C ASN A 193 -13.93 -17.40 -26.77
N ASP A 194 -12.74 -17.24 -27.35
CA ASP A 194 -11.57 -18.06 -27.03
C ASP A 194 -10.53 -17.22 -26.27
N THR A 195 -10.14 -17.73 -25.10
CA THR A 195 -9.11 -17.13 -24.26
C THR A 195 -7.77 -17.04 -24.98
N ASP A 196 -7.39 -18.00 -25.81
CA ASP A 196 -6.08 -18.03 -26.45
C ASP A 196 -5.89 -16.94 -27.51
N LEU A 197 -7.00 -16.34 -27.93
CA LEU A 197 -7.05 -15.35 -28.99
C LEU A 197 -7.11 -13.91 -28.48
N LEU A 198 -7.14 -13.66 -27.16
CA LEU A 198 -7.29 -12.30 -26.60
C LEU A 198 -6.19 -11.33 -27.10
N PHE A 199 -4.94 -11.78 -27.19
CA PHE A 199 -3.80 -10.98 -27.71
C PHE A 199 -3.39 -11.38 -29.13
N SER A 200 -4.30 -12.00 -29.89
CA SER A 200 -4.07 -12.34 -31.30
C SER A 200 -4.62 -11.26 -32.23
N ASN A 201 -4.13 -11.21 -33.47
CA ASN A 201 -4.69 -10.32 -34.50
C ASN A 201 -6.15 -10.66 -34.88
N GLN A 202 -6.70 -11.78 -34.36
CA GLN A 202 -8.11 -12.12 -34.54
C GLN A 202 -9.02 -11.36 -33.56
N ASN A 203 -8.49 -10.81 -32.46
CA ASN A 203 -9.25 -9.95 -31.57
C ASN A 203 -9.29 -8.51 -32.14
N PRO A 204 -10.47 -8.03 -32.62
CA PRO A 204 -10.57 -6.71 -33.25
C PRO A 204 -10.27 -5.57 -32.28
N PHE A 205 -10.59 -5.74 -30.98
CA PHE A 205 -10.27 -4.73 -29.97
C PHE A 205 -8.77 -4.68 -29.69
N TYR A 206 -8.09 -5.84 -29.68
CA TYR A 206 -6.64 -5.88 -29.55
C TYR A 206 -5.93 -5.23 -30.74
N VAL A 207 -6.39 -5.53 -31.97
CA VAL A 207 -5.85 -4.88 -33.19
C VAL A 207 -6.08 -3.37 -33.14
N TRP A 208 -7.28 -2.94 -32.75
CA TRP A 208 -7.59 -1.53 -32.57
C TRP A 208 -6.68 -0.87 -31.52
N MET A 209 -6.46 -1.50 -30.35
CA MET A 209 -5.51 -0.99 -29.34
C MET A 209 -4.09 -0.93 -29.88
N LYS A 210 -3.65 -1.98 -30.58
CA LYS A 210 -2.29 -2.04 -31.13
C LYS A 210 -2.06 -0.91 -32.13
N GLN A 211 -3.04 -0.60 -32.97
CA GLN A 211 -2.97 0.45 -33.99
C GLN A 211 -3.21 1.87 -33.46
N ASN A 212 -3.92 2.02 -32.34
CA ASN A 212 -4.34 3.34 -31.85
C ASN A 212 -3.76 3.73 -30.49
N VAL A 213 -3.14 2.80 -29.76
CA VAL A 213 -2.54 3.06 -28.44
C VAL A 213 -1.05 2.78 -28.49
N LEU A 214 -0.64 1.65 -29.06
CA LEU A 214 0.77 1.21 -29.02
C LEU A 214 1.65 1.84 -30.11
N THR A 215 1.11 2.26 -31.24
CA THR A 215 1.87 2.76 -32.41
C THR A 215 2.18 4.27 -32.42
N HIS A 216 2.18 4.95 -31.26
CA HIS A 216 2.45 6.39 -31.16
C HIS A 216 1.66 7.28 -32.14
N SER A 217 0.47 6.86 -32.55
CA SER A 217 -0.41 7.64 -33.44
C SER A 217 -0.97 8.89 -32.73
N GLN A 218 -1.46 9.87 -33.50
CA GLN A 218 -2.14 11.04 -32.93
C GLN A 218 -3.37 10.63 -32.09
N SER A 219 -4.06 9.55 -32.46
CA SER A 219 -5.15 8.96 -31.68
C SER A 219 -4.67 8.43 -30.32
N SER A 220 -3.48 7.83 -30.23
CA SER A 220 -2.88 7.36 -28.97
C SER A 220 -2.64 8.51 -27.99
N VAL A 221 -2.09 9.62 -28.48
CA VAL A 221 -1.85 10.81 -27.67
C VAL A 221 -3.17 11.36 -27.14
N LEU A 222 -4.20 11.47 -28.00
CA LEU A 222 -5.50 12.02 -27.61
C LEU A 222 -6.21 11.13 -26.57
N ILE A 223 -6.22 9.81 -26.77
CA ILE A 223 -6.79 8.85 -25.83
C ILE A 223 -6.06 8.93 -24.48
N THR A 224 -4.72 8.97 -24.50
CA THR A 224 -3.90 9.05 -23.29
C THR A 224 -4.14 10.36 -22.53
N VAL A 225 -4.22 11.49 -23.25
CA VAL A 225 -4.52 12.81 -22.66
C VAL A 225 -5.92 12.83 -22.07
N ALA A 226 -6.93 12.30 -22.78
CA ALA A 226 -8.31 12.24 -22.30
C ALA A 226 -8.43 11.39 -21.04
N PHE A 227 -7.84 10.19 -21.03
CA PHE A 227 -7.86 9.31 -19.87
C PHE A 227 -7.11 9.92 -18.68
N SER A 228 -5.94 10.52 -18.92
CA SER A 228 -5.16 11.23 -17.91
C SER A 228 -5.93 12.42 -17.33
N PHE A 229 -6.64 13.18 -18.17
CA PHE A 229 -7.47 14.29 -17.72
C PHE A 229 -8.60 13.82 -16.80
N VAL A 230 -9.33 12.77 -17.17
CA VAL A 230 -10.41 12.23 -16.33
C VAL A 230 -9.85 11.69 -15.01
N LEU A 231 -8.72 10.99 -15.05
CA LEU A 231 -8.03 10.48 -13.85
C LEU A 231 -7.59 11.62 -12.92
N VAL A 232 -6.91 12.64 -13.46
CA VAL A 232 -6.45 13.80 -12.70
C VAL A 232 -7.64 14.59 -12.14
N ALA A 233 -8.70 14.77 -12.92
CA ALA A 233 -9.92 15.44 -12.47
C ALA A 233 -10.60 14.69 -11.33
N TYR A 234 -10.68 13.35 -11.40
CA TYR A 234 -11.16 12.51 -10.30
C TYR A 234 -10.30 12.66 -9.03
N VAL A 235 -8.97 12.58 -9.16
CA VAL A 235 -8.04 12.72 -8.04
C VAL A 235 -8.13 14.11 -7.42
N PHE A 236 -8.17 15.17 -8.25
CA PHE A 236 -8.22 16.54 -7.78
C PHE A 236 -9.55 16.86 -7.07
N THR A 237 -10.68 16.43 -7.63
CA THR A 237 -12.00 16.66 -7.01
C THR A 237 -12.19 15.86 -5.72
N SER A 238 -11.69 14.61 -5.66
CA SER A 238 -11.71 13.79 -4.44
C SER A 238 -10.77 14.34 -3.35
N ALA A 239 -9.56 14.77 -3.71
CA ALA A 239 -8.64 15.46 -2.79
C ALA A 239 -9.21 16.82 -2.34
N GLY A 240 -9.89 17.53 -3.23
CA GLY A 240 -10.57 18.79 -2.94
C GLY A 240 -11.59 18.66 -1.81
N GLN A 241 -12.37 17.57 -1.78
CA GLN A 241 -13.31 17.30 -0.66
C GLN A 241 -12.59 17.21 0.69
N LEU A 242 -11.41 16.59 0.72
CA LEU A 242 -10.60 16.48 1.94
C LEU A 242 -10.06 17.84 2.40
N LEU A 243 -9.58 18.67 1.47
CA LEU A 243 -9.05 20.01 1.75
C LEU A 243 -10.15 20.99 2.22
N ILE A 244 -11.32 20.97 1.58
CA ILE A 244 -12.45 21.86 1.90
C ILE A 244 -13.04 21.58 3.27
N SER A 245 -12.92 20.34 3.75
CA SER A 245 -13.40 19.97 5.08
C SER A 245 -12.70 20.73 6.23
N LYS A 246 -11.62 21.49 5.94
CA LYS A 246 -10.85 22.37 6.85
C LYS A 246 -10.45 21.71 8.19
N GLN A 247 -10.49 20.39 8.27
CA GLN A 247 -10.20 19.65 9.48
C GLN A 247 -8.92 18.86 9.28
N ARG A 248 -7.79 19.55 9.46
CA ARG A 248 -6.45 18.95 9.50
C ARG A 248 -6.41 17.71 10.39
N ASN A 249 -7.13 17.72 11.51
CA ASN A 249 -7.27 16.58 12.41
C ASN A 249 -8.04 15.40 11.79
N LYS A 250 -9.05 15.64 10.93
CA LYS A 250 -9.72 14.56 10.18
C LYS A 250 -8.82 13.97 9.10
N LEU A 251 -8.02 14.78 8.41
CA LEU A 251 -7.04 14.27 7.43
C LEU A 251 -5.99 13.39 8.12
N LEU A 252 -5.47 13.82 9.26
CA LEU A 252 -4.52 13.05 10.06
C LEU A 252 -5.12 11.75 10.59
N ASN A 253 -6.37 11.77 11.05
CA ASN A 253 -7.07 10.56 11.51
C ASN A 253 -7.39 9.63 10.34
N PHE A 254 -7.70 10.18 9.16
CA PHE A 254 -7.89 9.43 7.92
C PHE A 254 -6.60 8.72 7.50
N SER A 255 -5.48 9.44 7.46
CA SER A 255 -4.17 8.84 7.20
C SER A 255 -3.86 7.75 8.24
N LYS A 256 -4.03 8.01 9.54
CA LYS A 256 -3.80 6.99 10.59
C LYS A 256 -4.63 5.73 10.39
N SER A 257 -5.90 5.87 10.01
CA SER A 257 -6.80 4.73 9.76
C SER A 257 -6.31 3.90 8.58
N ILE A 258 -6.03 4.53 7.44
CA ILE A 258 -5.51 3.83 6.26
C ILE A 258 -4.19 3.14 6.58
N LEU A 259 -3.29 3.83 7.28
CA LEU A 259 -1.99 3.32 7.66
C LEU A 259 -2.09 2.12 8.61
N SER A 260 -3.01 2.14 9.58
CA SER A 260 -3.24 1.00 10.48
C SER A 260 -3.78 -0.22 9.75
N TYR A 261 -4.66 -0.01 8.77
CA TYR A 261 -5.16 -1.07 7.92
C TYR A 261 -4.05 -1.65 7.03
N MET A 262 -3.26 -0.78 6.40
CA MET A 262 -2.10 -1.16 5.61
C MET A 262 -1.15 -2.02 6.44
N LEU A 263 -0.81 -1.62 7.68
CA LEU A 263 0.05 -2.41 8.56
C LEU A 263 -0.42 -3.86 8.73
N VAL A 264 -1.73 -4.09 8.89
CA VAL A 264 -2.29 -5.43 9.06
C VAL A 264 -2.18 -6.25 7.78
N VAL A 265 -2.46 -5.63 6.63
CA VAL A 265 -2.26 -6.26 5.33
C VAL A 265 -0.77 -6.58 5.12
N LEU A 266 0.13 -5.65 5.42
CA LEU A 266 1.58 -5.86 5.34
C LEU A 266 2.05 -6.97 6.28
N ALA A 267 1.53 -7.03 7.51
CA ALA A 267 1.84 -8.11 8.44
C ALA A 267 1.42 -9.49 7.89
N SER A 268 0.31 -9.58 7.15
CA SER A 268 -0.09 -10.83 6.49
C SER A 268 0.89 -11.26 5.40
N PHE A 269 1.41 -10.30 4.61
CA PHE A 269 2.47 -10.57 3.63
C PHE A 269 3.77 -11.00 4.32
N SER A 270 4.19 -10.33 5.39
CA SER A 270 5.38 -10.73 6.16
C SER A 270 5.23 -12.12 6.79
N ALA A 271 4.05 -12.47 7.30
CA ALA A 271 3.77 -13.81 7.83
C ALA A 271 3.89 -14.89 6.74
N TRP A 272 3.34 -14.65 5.55
CA TRP A 272 3.49 -15.54 4.40
C TRP A 272 4.96 -15.72 3.99
N MET A 273 5.73 -14.63 3.97
CA MET A 273 7.17 -14.66 3.67
C MET A 273 7.94 -15.51 4.67
N ILE A 274 7.69 -15.34 5.98
CA ILE A 274 8.33 -16.13 7.03
C ILE A 274 8.03 -17.61 6.80
N ILE A 275 6.76 -17.97 6.58
CA ILE A 275 6.36 -19.35 6.30
C ILE A 275 7.15 -19.89 5.09
N ASN A 276 7.17 -19.16 3.97
CA ASN A 276 7.89 -19.59 2.78
C ASN A 276 9.40 -19.70 2.96
N ALA A 277 10.02 -18.83 3.76
CA ALA A 277 11.45 -18.92 4.06
C ALA A 277 11.84 -20.26 4.71
N PHE A 278 10.90 -20.88 5.46
CA PHE A 278 11.09 -22.19 6.07
C PHE A 278 10.58 -23.36 5.21
N THR A 279 9.66 -23.13 4.26
CA THR A 279 9.01 -24.20 3.48
C THR A 279 9.49 -24.30 2.03
N MET A 280 10.32 -23.39 1.52
CA MET A 280 10.97 -23.53 0.21
C MET A 280 11.93 -24.74 0.23
N ASN A 281 11.52 -25.82 -0.43
CA ASN A 281 12.26 -27.08 -0.49
C ASN A 281 13.21 -27.12 -1.70
N GLN A 282 14.34 -27.81 -1.49
CA GLN A 282 15.39 -28.23 -2.42
C GLN A 282 16.60 -27.26 -2.56
N ASN A 283 17.66 -27.64 -1.84
CA ASN A 283 19.05 -27.15 -1.88
C ASN A 283 19.43 -25.77 -1.32
N ASP A 284 18.52 -24.80 -1.19
CA ASP A 284 18.85 -23.42 -0.79
C ASP A 284 18.11 -22.89 0.47
N GLY A 285 17.45 -23.75 1.25
CA GLY A 285 16.78 -23.33 2.48
C GLY A 285 17.76 -22.87 3.56
N ILE A 286 17.35 -21.96 4.47
CA ILE A 286 18.20 -21.44 5.58
C ILE A 286 18.87 -22.56 6.40
N LEU A 287 18.27 -23.75 6.42
CA LEU A 287 18.67 -24.89 7.24
C LEU A 287 19.41 -26.01 6.46
N VAL A 288 19.57 -25.91 5.14
CA VAL A 288 20.13 -26.99 4.32
C VAL A 288 21.27 -26.46 3.44
N ASN A 289 22.44 -27.08 3.55
CA ASN A 289 23.72 -26.75 2.90
C ASN A 289 24.32 -25.38 3.28
N ARG A 290 25.42 -25.39 4.04
CA ARG A 290 26.19 -24.16 4.36
C ARG A 290 26.91 -23.63 3.11
N VAL A 291 26.21 -22.89 2.26
CA VAL A 291 26.81 -22.13 1.17
C VAL A 291 27.41 -20.83 1.74
N PRO A 292 28.60 -20.36 1.29
CA PRO A 292 29.18 -19.06 1.68
C PRO A 292 28.20 -17.88 1.57
N ALA A 293 27.21 -18.01 0.68
CA ALA A 293 26.11 -17.09 0.49
C ALA A 293 25.35 -16.80 1.81
N HIS A 294 25.21 -17.77 2.73
CA HIS A 294 24.48 -17.52 3.97
C HIS A 294 25.18 -16.57 4.95
N LEU A 295 26.49 -16.39 4.83
CA LEU A 295 27.24 -15.44 5.65
C LEU A 295 26.76 -14.00 5.43
N PHE A 296 26.32 -13.66 4.21
CA PHE A 296 25.87 -12.31 3.89
C PHE A 296 24.59 -11.92 4.64
N TRP A 297 23.55 -12.76 4.60
CA TRP A 297 22.31 -12.45 5.33
C TRP A 297 22.44 -12.64 6.84
N MET A 298 23.29 -13.57 7.32
CA MET A 298 23.57 -13.72 8.76
C MET A 298 24.28 -12.48 9.32
N LEU A 299 25.24 -11.92 8.59
CA LEU A 299 25.95 -10.71 8.99
C LEU A 299 25.03 -9.48 8.93
N ALA A 300 24.16 -9.39 7.91
CA ALA A 300 23.12 -8.37 7.86
C ALA A 300 22.15 -8.47 9.06
N LEU A 301 21.71 -9.68 9.42
CA LEU A 301 20.88 -9.93 10.60
C LEU A 301 21.57 -9.49 11.88
N LEU A 302 22.86 -9.82 12.06
CA LEU A 302 23.62 -9.41 13.24
C LEU A 302 23.68 -7.89 13.36
N ILE A 303 23.99 -7.18 12.27
CA ILE A 303 24.02 -5.72 12.25
C ILE A 303 22.63 -5.15 12.56
N ASP A 304 21.57 -5.68 11.95
CA ASP A 304 20.20 -5.26 12.20
C ASP A 304 19.82 -5.45 13.68
N VAL A 305 20.15 -6.59 14.29
CA VAL A 305 19.91 -6.83 15.73
C VAL A 305 20.64 -5.81 16.61
N LEU A 306 21.89 -5.46 16.28
CA LEU A 306 22.64 -4.43 17.02
C LEU A 306 22.00 -3.04 16.89
N VAL A 307 21.59 -2.67 15.67
CA VAL A 307 20.91 -1.39 15.41
C VAL A 307 19.57 -1.32 16.13
N LEU A 308 18.76 -2.39 16.06
CA LEU A 308 17.47 -2.48 16.74
C LEU A 308 17.61 -2.50 18.26
N GLY A 309 18.65 -3.18 18.79
CA GLY A 309 18.99 -3.17 20.21
C GLY A 309 19.33 -1.77 20.70
N ALA A 310 20.22 -1.06 19.98
CA ALA A 310 20.56 0.33 20.28
C ALA A 310 19.32 1.25 20.21
N TYR A 311 18.49 1.07 19.18
CA TYR A 311 17.25 1.83 19.04
C TYR A 311 16.27 1.57 20.19
N THR A 312 16.13 0.31 20.63
CA THR A 312 15.26 -0.07 21.74
C THR A 312 15.74 0.54 23.06
N TYR A 313 17.05 0.48 23.32
CA TYR A 313 17.67 1.12 24.47
C TYR A 313 17.42 2.64 24.48
N VAL A 314 17.66 3.31 23.35
CA VAL A 314 17.41 4.75 23.22
C VAL A 314 15.93 5.07 23.42
N SER A 315 15.03 4.28 22.83
CA SER A 315 13.57 4.49 22.87
C SER A 315 12.95 4.26 24.25
N THR A 316 13.56 3.42 25.08
CA THR A 316 13.12 3.11 26.46
C THR A 316 13.78 4.02 27.49
N SER A 317 14.89 4.68 27.14
CA SER A 317 15.60 5.59 28.03
C SER A 317 14.77 6.82 28.41
N LYS A 318 14.98 7.35 29.63
CA LYS A 318 14.39 8.65 30.03
C LYS A 318 14.89 9.81 29.16
N ILE A 319 16.04 9.67 28.52
CA ILE A 319 16.69 10.69 27.69
C ILE A 319 15.81 11.03 26.49
N ILE A 320 15.27 10.04 25.77
CA ILE A 320 14.48 10.33 24.56
C ILE A 320 13.19 11.08 24.89
N HIS A 321 12.63 10.89 26.09
CA HIS A 321 11.42 11.61 26.50
C HIS A 321 11.65 13.12 26.61
N SER A 322 12.87 13.54 26.96
CA SER A 322 13.28 14.97 27.02
C SER A 322 13.46 15.62 25.65
N PHE A 323 13.60 14.84 24.59
CA PHE A 323 13.82 15.36 23.25
C PHE A 323 12.55 15.96 22.64
N ASN A 324 12.74 16.99 21.81
CA ASN A 324 11.65 17.57 21.03
C ASN A 324 11.13 16.57 19.97
N GLN A 325 9.93 16.82 19.44
CA GLN A 325 9.28 15.95 18.46
C GLN A 325 10.07 15.75 17.17
N THR A 326 10.88 16.74 16.77
CA THR A 326 11.73 16.67 15.57
C THR A 326 12.87 15.69 15.77
N THR A 327 13.55 15.75 16.93
CA THR A 327 14.65 14.85 17.30
C THR A 327 14.16 13.43 17.54
N LYS A 328 13.03 13.29 18.22
CA LYS A 328 12.29 12.03 18.34
C LYS A 328 12.06 11.40 16.95
N GLY A 329 11.42 12.14 16.04
CA GLY A 329 11.18 11.66 14.68
C GLY A 329 12.46 11.33 13.92
N PHE A 330 13.54 12.12 14.12
CA PHE A 330 14.84 11.87 13.51
C PHE A 330 15.37 10.49 13.88
N VAL A 331 15.39 10.13 15.17
CA VAL A 331 15.86 8.82 15.64
C VAL A 331 15.09 7.68 14.97
N LEU A 332 13.75 7.79 14.88
CA LEU A 332 12.91 6.82 14.19
C LEU A 332 13.32 6.64 12.72
N VAL A 333 13.33 7.72 11.94
CA VAL A 333 13.59 7.62 10.49
C VAL A 333 15.06 7.29 10.20
N PHE A 334 15.98 7.76 11.03
CA PHE A 334 17.39 7.43 10.91
C PHE A 334 17.60 5.92 11.07
N THR A 335 16.98 5.31 12.09
CA THR A 335 17.04 3.85 12.31
C THR A 335 16.50 3.11 11.09
N LEU A 336 15.33 3.52 10.57
CA LEU A 336 14.74 2.91 9.37
C LEU A 336 15.67 3.02 8.15
N VAL A 337 16.19 4.22 7.86
CA VAL A 337 17.12 4.45 6.74
C VAL A 337 18.40 3.66 6.90
N LEU A 338 18.92 3.54 8.12
CA LEU A 338 20.13 2.79 8.42
C LEU A 338 19.90 1.30 8.10
N THR A 339 18.87 0.69 8.68
CA THR A 339 18.51 -0.71 8.43
C THR A 339 18.27 -0.98 6.94
N THR A 340 17.52 -0.12 6.24
CA THR A 340 17.25 -0.32 4.80
C THR A 340 18.47 -0.10 3.91
N SER A 341 19.35 0.84 4.26
CA SER A 341 20.59 1.11 3.51
C SER A 341 21.61 -0.02 3.66
N ILE A 342 21.73 -0.59 4.87
CA ILE A 342 22.58 -1.75 5.13
C ILE A 342 22.15 -2.91 4.21
N LEU A 343 20.84 -3.16 4.12
CA LEU A 343 20.29 -4.24 3.30
C LEU A 343 20.48 -4.01 1.81
N LEU A 344 20.27 -2.78 1.33
CA LEU A 344 20.55 -2.41 -0.06
C LEU A 344 22.04 -2.60 -0.40
N THR A 345 22.94 -2.30 0.55
CA THR A 345 24.37 -2.52 0.39
C THR A 345 24.68 -4.01 0.23
N PHE A 346 24.19 -4.86 1.14
CA PHE A 346 24.37 -6.32 1.03
C PHE A 346 23.77 -6.90 -0.26
N LYS A 347 22.58 -6.44 -0.64
CA LYS A 347 21.90 -6.83 -1.88
C LYS A 347 22.67 -6.44 -3.16
N MET A 348 23.41 -5.33 -3.15
CA MET A 348 24.26 -4.94 -4.29
C MET A 348 25.50 -5.82 -4.45
N PHE A 349 25.99 -6.41 -3.36
CA PHE A 349 27.13 -7.34 -3.38
C PHE A 349 26.73 -8.78 -3.66
N ASP A 350 25.50 -9.18 -3.32
CA ASP A 350 25.03 -10.54 -3.42
C ASP A 350 24.10 -10.78 -4.63
N ARG A 351 24.52 -11.67 -5.54
CA ARG A 351 23.72 -12.07 -6.71
C ARG A 351 22.72 -13.18 -6.40
N ASP A 352 22.78 -13.77 -5.22
CA ASP A 352 21.87 -14.84 -4.80
C ASP A 352 20.46 -14.29 -4.56
N LYS A 353 19.46 -14.89 -5.23
CA LYS A 353 18.07 -14.41 -5.20
C LYS A 353 17.34 -14.84 -3.91
N PHE A 354 17.75 -15.93 -3.28
CA PHE A 354 17.23 -16.34 -1.97
C PHE A 354 17.77 -15.43 -0.86
N ASN A 355 19.05 -15.10 -0.88
CA ASN A 355 19.60 -14.15 0.10
C ASN A 355 18.97 -12.77 -0.06
N ASN A 356 18.76 -12.31 -1.29
CA ASN A 356 18.05 -11.06 -1.55
C ASN A 356 16.61 -11.08 -1.03
N PHE A 357 15.92 -12.22 -1.12
CA PHE A 357 14.63 -12.43 -0.49
C PHE A 357 14.69 -12.33 1.05
N ILE A 358 15.66 -13.00 1.69
CA ILE A 358 15.85 -12.96 3.15
C ILE A 358 16.23 -11.54 3.62
N LEU A 359 17.14 -10.86 2.93
CA LEU A 359 17.55 -9.49 3.26
C LEU A 359 16.37 -8.52 3.22
N VAL A 360 15.50 -8.60 2.20
CA VAL A 360 14.32 -7.74 2.12
C VAL A 360 13.29 -8.08 3.21
N LEU A 361 13.14 -9.37 3.57
CA LEU A 361 12.32 -9.79 4.71
C LEU A 361 12.83 -9.19 6.01
N LEU A 362 14.14 -9.23 6.27
CA LEU A 362 14.77 -8.61 7.44
C LEU A 362 14.48 -7.10 7.48
N ALA A 363 14.53 -6.40 6.34
CA ALA A 363 14.17 -4.98 6.22
C ALA A 363 12.74 -4.70 6.68
N ALA A 364 11.80 -5.50 6.20
CA ALA A 364 10.39 -5.32 6.49
C ALA A 364 10.12 -5.58 7.97
N LEU A 365 10.75 -6.62 8.55
CA LEU A 365 10.63 -6.94 9.97
C LEU A 365 11.30 -5.91 10.87
N SER A 366 12.48 -5.40 10.51
CA SER A 366 13.18 -4.36 11.27
C SER A 366 12.39 -3.04 11.25
N ALA A 367 11.79 -2.69 10.11
CA ALA A 367 10.91 -1.54 10.01
C ALA A 367 9.64 -1.69 10.86
N LEU A 368 9.02 -2.87 10.86
CA LEU A 368 7.85 -3.18 11.67
C LEU A 368 8.19 -3.14 13.17
N TYR A 369 9.30 -3.77 13.58
CA TYR A 369 9.79 -3.75 14.94
C TYR A 369 10.05 -2.32 15.44
N THR A 370 10.76 -1.52 14.63
CA THR A 370 11.05 -0.11 14.95
C THR A 370 9.77 0.69 15.18
N LEU A 371 8.75 0.48 14.32
CA LEU A 371 7.43 1.10 14.47
C LEU A 371 6.70 0.67 15.74
N VAL A 372 6.75 -0.62 16.10
CA VAL A 372 6.12 -1.15 17.32
C VAL A 372 6.76 -0.56 18.57
N ILE A 373 8.10 -0.61 18.68
CA ILE A 373 8.85 -0.03 19.80
C ILE A 373 8.55 1.47 19.93
N TRP A 374 8.51 2.19 18.81
CA TRP A 374 8.15 3.60 18.80
C TRP A 374 6.77 3.88 19.39
N GLN A 375 5.77 3.10 18.98
CA GLN A 375 4.39 3.25 19.43
C GLN A 375 4.20 2.89 20.91
N LEU A 376 4.95 1.90 21.40
CA LEU A 376 4.88 1.45 22.79
C LEU A 376 5.54 2.46 23.74
N PHE A 377 6.76 2.90 23.43
CA PHE A 377 7.62 3.58 24.41
C PHE A 377 7.71 5.10 24.26
N VAL A 378 7.64 5.67 23.04
CA VAL A 378 7.93 7.12 22.88
C VAL A 378 6.67 8.00 22.93
N LYS A 379 5.50 7.45 22.56
CA LYS A 379 4.13 8.03 22.69
C LYS A 379 4.06 9.57 22.69
N GLN A 380 4.51 10.23 21.61
CA GLN A 380 4.22 11.64 21.30
C GLN A 380 4.65 11.93 19.86
N ASN A 381 3.69 11.94 18.92
CA ASN A 381 4.00 11.86 17.50
C ASN A 381 3.91 13.19 16.75
N SER A 382 4.93 13.48 15.95
CA SER A 382 4.76 14.29 14.75
C SER A 382 4.16 13.41 13.65
N SER A 383 2.98 13.76 13.16
CA SER A 383 2.25 13.00 12.14
C SER A 383 3.09 12.68 10.90
N VAL A 384 4.00 13.58 10.54
CA VAL A 384 4.90 13.46 9.38
C VAL A 384 5.84 12.27 9.53
N SER A 385 6.41 12.05 10.72
CA SER A 385 7.37 10.96 10.97
C SER A 385 6.72 9.59 10.79
N ASN A 386 5.48 9.46 11.27
CA ASN A 386 4.71 8.23 11.09
C ASN A 386 4.39 7.99 9.63
N ILE A 387 3.91 9.02 8.90
CA ILE A 387 3.59 8.89 7.48
C ILE A 387 4.80 8.38 6.71
N ILE A 388 5.99 8.93 6.98
CA ILE A 388 7.23 8.52 6.32
C ILE A 388 7.62 7.10 6.69
N ALA A 389 7.57 6.73 7.97
CA ALA A 389 7.85 5.37 8.41
C ALA A 389 6.91 4.34 7.79
N TYR A 390 5.63 4.69 7.62
CA TYR A 390 4.68 3.82 6.94
C TYR A 390 4.90 3.74 5.43
N LEU A 391 5.28 4.83 4.77
CA LEU A 391 5.66 4.82 3.35
C LEU A 391 6.86 3.90 3.12
N ILE A 392 7.88 3.99 3.98
CA ILE A 392 9.04 3.10 3.98
C ILE A 392 8.58 1.64 4.10
N LEU A 393 7.77 1.31 5.11
CA LEU A 393 7.27 -0.04 5.31
C LEU A 393 6.45 -0.55 4.11
N THR A 394 5.63 0.31 3.50
CA THR A 394 4.83 -0.04 2.31
C THR A 394 5.73 -0.40 1.14
N CYS A 395 6.74 0.43 0.86
CA CYS A 395 7.75 0.14 -0.17
C CYS A 395 8.48 -1.17 0.10
N LEU A 396 8.96 -1.39 1.33
CA LEU A 396 9.65 -2.63 1.71
C LEU A 396 8.76 -3.86 1.58
N ALA A 397 7.47 -3.74 1.91
CA ALA A 397 6.56 -4.85 1.75
C ALA A 397 6.29 -5.20 0.28
N PHE A 398 6.11 -4.20 -0.60
CA PHE A 398 6.03 -4.47 -2.04
C PHE A 398 7.31 -5.11 -2.58
N ALA A 399 8.48 -4.60 -2.18
CA ALA A 399 9.75 -5.21 -2.53
C ALA A 399 9.83 -6.66 -2.05
N SER A 400 9.36 -6.94 -0.83
CA SER A 400 9.37 -8.29 -0.24
C SER A 400 8.50 -9.27 -1.00
N VAL A 401 7.28 -8.87 -1.40
CA VAL A 401 6.38 -9.70 -2.19
C VAL A 401 7.01 -10.03 -3.54
N LEU A 402 7.56 -9.02 -4.23
CA LEU A 402 8.19 -9.24 -5.53
C LEU A 402 9.40 -10.16 -5.45
N GLU A 403 10.27 -9.99 -4.44
CA GLU A 403 11.41 -10.90 -4.25
C GLU A 403 10.97 -12.30 -3.81
N GLY A 404 9.90 -12.41 -3.01
CA GLY A 404 9.34 -13.71 -2.63
C GLY A 404 8.76 -14.47 -3.82
N LEU A 405 8.09 -13.76 -4.71
CA LEU A 405 7.64 -14.32 -5.98
C LEU A 405 8.85 -14.72 -6.84
N ASN A 406 9.86 -13.87 -6.98
CA ASN A 406 11.08 -14.18 -7.74
C ASN A 406 11.82 -15.42 -7.23
N ALA A 407 11.99 -15.55 -5.91
CA ALA A 407 12.63 -16.72 -5.31
C ALA A 407 11.81 -17.99 -5.58
N LYS A 408 10.49 -17.92 -5.41
CA LYS A 408 9.59 -19.03 -5.68
C LYS A 408 9.58 -19.44 -7.16
N LEU A 409 9.69 -18.46 -8.06
CA LEU A 409 9.79 -18.67 -9.50
C LEU A 409 11.02 -19.49 -9.90
N LEU A 410 12.17 -19.23 -9.28
CA LEU A 410 13.38 -19.98 -9.57
C LEU A 410 13.40 -21.38 -8.98
N THR A 411 12.88 -21.55 -7.77
CA THR A 411 12.77 -22.88 -7.17
C THR A 411 11.87 -23.81 -7.99
N SER A 412 10.88 -23.25 -8.72
CA SER A 412 9.98 -24.02 -9.58
C SER A 412 10.49 -24.20 -11.02
N ASP A 413 11.34 -23.30 -11.53
CA ASP A 413 11.97 -23.42 -12.85
C ASP A 413 13.40 -22.82 -12.81
N PRO A 414 14.40 -23.65 -12.46
CA PRO A 414 15.78 -23.21 -12.35
C PRO A 414 16.38 -22.72 -13.68
N GLN A 415 15.77 -23.02 -14.83
CA GLN A 415 16.23 -22.63 -16.16
C GLN A 415 15.57 -21.36 -16.70
N ASN A 416 14.86 -20.59 -15.85
CA ASN A 416 14.20 -19.37 -16.30
C ASN A 416 15.22 -18.26 -16.66
N ASP A 417 15.60 -18.20 -17.94
CA ASP A 417 16.59 -17.26 -18.48
C ASP A 417 16.21 -15.78 -18.29
N VAL A 418 14.92 -15.43 -18.26
CA VAL A 418 14.49 -14.04 -18.02
C VAL A 418 14.85 -13.59 -16.61
N LEU A 419 14.73 -14.51 -15.64
CA LEU A 419 15.10 -14.23 -14.25
C LEU A 419 16.59 -14.45 -14.01
N ASN A 420 17.23 -15.42 -14.66
CA ASN A 420 18.65 -15.77 -14.48
C ASN A 420 19.60 -14.86 -15.26
N ASN A 421 19.25 -14.52 -16.50
CA ASN A 421 20.05 -13.70 -17.42
C ASN A 421 19.47 -12.29 -17.63
N GLY A 422 18.40 -11.93 -16.92
CA GLY A 422 17.78 -10.60 -16.97
C GLY A 422 18.79 -9.51 -16.63
N SER A 423 19.39 -8.93 -17.66
CA SER A 423 20.45 -7.91 -17.65
C SER A 423 20.01 -6.54 -17.16
N LEU A 424 18.89 -6.45 -16.43
CA LEU A 424 18.50 -5.22 -15.77
C LEU A 424 19.30 -5.15 -14.47
N LEU A 425 20.31 -4.28 -14.45
CA LEU A 425 21.05 -3.87 -13.24
C LEU A 425 20.11 -3.47 -12.06
N PHE A 426 18.83 -3.20 -12.32
CA PHE A 426 17.79 -2.93 -11.32
C PHE A 426 16.51 -3.75 -11.61
N LYS A 427 16.07 -4.56 -10.65
CA LYS A 427 14.76 -5.22 -10.67
C LYS A 427 13.66 -4.25 -10.24
N VAL A 428 12.42 -4.55 -10.59
CA VAL A 428 11.25 -3.76 -10.12
C VAL A 428 11.19 -3.67 -8.60
N ALA A 429 11.59 -4.73 -7.88
CA ALA A 429 11.71 -4.71 -6.42
C ALA A 429 12.70 -3.66 -5.91
N ASP A 430 13.80 -3.40 -6.64
CA ASP A 430 14.83 -2.44 -6.25
C ASP A 430 14.32 -1.00 -6.31
N LEU A 431 13.40 -0.68 -7.23
CA LEU A 431 12.76 0.63 -7.30
C LEU A 431 12.02 0.96 -6.00
N PHE A 432 11.38 -0.03 -5.38
CA PHE A 432 10.69 0.16 -4.11
C PHE A 432 11.66 0.33 -2.94
N ILE A 433 12.75 -0.44 -2.90
CA ILE A 433 13.79 -0.30 -1.85
C ILE A 433 14.47 1.08 -1.95
N ILE A 434 14.84 1.50 -3.16
CA ILE A 434 15.41 2.83 -3.42
C ILE A 434 14.42 3.91 -3.01
N SER A 435 13.13 3.78 -3.37
CA SER A 435 12.09 4.73 -2.96
C SER A 435 11.97 4.84 -1.43
N ALA A 436 12.07 3.73 -0.71
CA ALA A 436 12.04 3.71 0.76
C ALA A 436 13.22 4.52 1.34
N VAL A 437 14.44 4.29 0.83
CA VAL A 437 15.64 5.05 1.22
C VAL A 437 15.50 6.53 0.85
N SER A 438 14.99 6.85 -0.34
CA SER A 438 14.77 8.24 -0.79
C SER A 438 13.77 8.99 0.09
N PHE A 439 12.64 8.37 0.48
CA PHE A 439 11.69 9.00 1.39
C PHE A 439 12.29 9.27 2.77
N GLY A 440 13.06 8.31 3.29
CA GLY A 440 13.75 8.46 4.57
C GLY A 440 14.83 9.54 4.53
N THR A 441 15.68 9.57 3.50
CA THR A 441 16.75 10.57 3.34
C THR A 441 16.19 11.98 3.16
N LEU A 442 15.15 12.17 2.33
CA LEU A 442 14.44 13.45 2.21
C LEU A 442 13.89 13.93 3.56
N SER A 443 13.34 13.00 4.36
CA SER A 443 12.87 13.32 5.71
C SER A 443 13.99 13.75 6.64
N LEU A 444 15.16 13.10 6.57
CA LEU A 444 16.31 13.43 7.40
C LEU A 444 16.87 14.80 7.01
N LEU A 445 16.99 15.09 5.71
CA LEU A 445 17.38 16.40 5.20
C LEU A 445 16.44 17.51 5.69
N HIS A 446 15.12 17.30 5.61
CA HIS A 446 14.15 18.27 6.13
C HIS A 446 14.35 18.54 7.64
N ARG A 447 14.65 17.51 8.44
CA ARG A 447 14.89 17.69 9.88
C ARG A 447 16.24 18.34 10.17
N ALA A 448 17.29 18.02 9.40
CA ALA A 448 18.56 18.71 9.47
C ALA A 448 18.38 20.21 9.18
N LEU A 449 17.58 20.57 8.17
CA LEU A 449 17.21 21.96 7.88
C LEU A 449 16.43 22.63 9.02
N CYS A 450 15.59 21.89 9.74
CA CYS A 450 14.90 22.42 10.92
C CYS A 450 15.87 22.70 12.06
N TRP A 451 16.84 21.82 12.29
CA TRP A 451 17.88 22.03 13.30
C TRP A 451 18.81 23.18 12.94
N THR A 452 19.25 23.30 11.69
CA THR A 452 20.10 24.43 11.26
C THR A 452 19.35 25.75 11.44
N LYS A 453 18.06 25.82 11.07
CA LYS A 453 17.21 27.00 11.35
C LYS A 453 17.10 27.29 12.85
N ALA A 454 16.95 26.27 13.69
CA ALA A 454 16.90 26.44 15.14
C ALA A 454 18.22 26.95 15.72
N ILE A 455 19.36 26.40 15.29
CA ILE A 455 20.71 26.83 15.69
C ILE A 455 20.96 28.27 15.26
N VAL A 456 20.65 28.63 14.02
CA VAL A 456 20.78 30.00 13.51
C VAL A 456 19.93 30.98 14.34
N ARG A 457 18.69 30.61 14.69
CA ARG A 457 17.84 31.44 15.56
C ARG A 457 18.44 31.62 16.96
N ILE A 458 18.96 30.55 17.56
CA ILE A 458 19.62 30.61 18.88
C ILE A 458 20.87 31.51 18.80
N PHE A 459 21.66 31.41 17.74
CA PHE A 459 22.85 32.23 17.56
C PHE A 459 22.50 33.71 17.37
N ILE A 460 21.49 34.03 16.54
CA ILE A 460 20.99 35.40 16.37
C ILE A 460 20.44 35.94 17.69
N TYR A 461 19.68 35.12 18.43
CA TYR A 461 19.14 35.49 19.74
C TYR A 461 20.25 35.82 20.73
N LYS A 462 21.22 34.91 20.95
CA LYS A 462 22.36 35.14 21.85
C LYS A 462 23.20 36.36 21.44
N ARG A 463 23.38 36.60 20.13
CA ARG A 463 24.08 37.78 19.62
C ARG A 463 23.34 39.09 19.90
N ARG A 464 21.99 39.10 19.87
CA ARG A 464 21.15 40.27 20.18
C ARG A 464 20.95 40.45 21.68
N GLU A 465 20.93 39.37 22.44
CA GLU A 465 20.82 39.37 23.91
C GLU A 465 22.02 40.06 24.57
N LYS A 466 23.22 39.93 23.99
CA LYS A 466 24.43 40.69 24.37
C LYS A 466 24.35 42.20 24.07
N LYS A 467 23.44 42.64 23.18
CA LYS A 467 23.35 44.04 22.69
C LYS A 467 22.14 44.83 23.21
N THR A 468 21.23 44.23 23.97
CA THR A 468 19.97 44.89 24.38
C THR A 468 19.86 45.11 25.89
N PRO A 469 19.56 46.35 26.35
CA PRO A 469 19.41 46.66 27.78
C PRO A 469 18.17 45.96 28.39
N LYS A 470 18.29 45.54 29.65
CA LYS A 470 17.36 44.65 30.39
C LYS A 470 15.87 45.03 30.27
N ARG A 471 15.52 46.32 30.13
CA ARG A 471 14.13 46.82 30.07
C ARG A 471 13.36 46.45 28.78
N LYS A 472 14.03 46.21 27.65
CA LYS A 472 13.38 45.79 26.39
C LYS A 472 13.17 44.26 26.26
N ARG A 473 13.76 43.46 27.17
CA ARG A 473 13.65 41.98 27.17
C ARG A 473 12.24 41.48 27.50
N ALA A 474 11.55 42.11 28.45
CA ALA A 474 10.23 41.67 28.91
C ALA A 474 9.11 41.83 27.84
N LYS A 475 9.21 42.86 26.98
CA LYS A 475 8.24 43.09 25.89
C LYS A 475 8.41 42.11 24.72
N TRP A 476 9.63 41.62 24.50
CA TRP A 476 9.95 40.69 23.41
C TRP A 476 9.68 39.22 23.75
N LEU A 477 9.82 38.83 25.03
CA LEU A 477 9.46 37.49 25.50
C LEU A 477 7.97 37.18 25.30
N LYS A 478 7.09 38.18 25.43
CA LYS A 478 5.65 38.09 25.11
C LYS A 478 5.33 37.95 23.61
N PHE A 479 6.30 38.11 22.72
CA PHE A 479 6.11 38.01 21.27
C PHE A 479 6.67 36.69 20.69
N LEU A 480 7.49 35.96 21.47
CA LEU A 480 8.18 34.73 21.05
C LEU A 480 7.58 33.44 21.63
N PHE A 481 6.79 33.56 22.71
CA PHE A 481 5.94 32.52 23.29
C PHE A 481 4.49 32.93 23.11
#